data_AF-A0A9R1XW57-F1
#
_entry.id   AF-A0A9R1XW57-F1
#
_cell.length_a   1.000
_cell.length_b   1.000
_cell.length_c   1.000
_cell.angle_alpha   90.00
_cell.angle_beta   90.00
_cell.angle_gamma   90.00
#
_symmetry.space_group_name_H-M   'P 1'
#
loop_
_entity.id
_entity.type
_entity.pdbx_description
1 polymer ?
#
loop_
_entity_poly.entity_id
_entity_poly.type
_entity_poly.pdbx_seq_one_letter_code
_entity_poly.pdbx_strand_id
1 'polypeptide(L)'
;MSSSSSVGSKVMRRFNPPQRTHCDCGDLVGRWTSWKTRNPGRRFIGCPNYRDSSKDCKFFYWVDPPLPNQWYKDLLLQLHNGWNGDVVEQMEEAVVEVVPAQVQGAGGVVPRWSMFWFILGLCFGLYFKIM
;
A
#
# COMPACT_ATOMS: atom_id res chain seq x y z
N MET A 1 43.86 21.75 -35.37
CA MET A 1 43.91 21.23 -33.99
C MET A 1 42.54 21.41 -33.38
N SER A 2 41.70 20.37 -33.40
CA SER A 2 40.32 20.46 -32.91
C SER A 2 40.25 19.79 -31.54
N SER A 3 40.18 20.63 -30.51
CA SER A 3 40.09 20.19 -29.11
C SER A 3 38.67 19.66 -28.83
N SER A 4 38.47 18.35 -28.97
CA SER A 4 37.20 17.71 -28.63
C SER A 4 36.98 17.73 -27.12
N SER A 5 35.95 18.47 -26.70
CA SER A 5 35.55 18.68 -25.31
C SER A 5 35.06 17.38 -24.66
N SER A 6 35.92 16.76 -23.85
CA SER A 6 35.68 15.55 -23.03
C SER A 6 34.57 15.67 -21.96
N VAL A 7 33.84 16.79 -21.92
CA VAL A 7 32.80 17.08 -20.93
C VAL A 7 31.52 16.27 -21.21
N GLY A 8 31.15 16.07 -22.49
CA GLY A 8 29.93 15.32 -22.86
C GLY A 8 29.96 13.84 -22.46
N SER A 9 31.14 13.20 -22.56
CA SER A 9 31.30 11.76 -22.31
C SER A 9 31.26 11.39 -20.82
N LYS A 10 31.41 12.34 -19.90
CA LYS A 10 31.30 12.11 -18.45
C LYS A 10 29.86 12.21 -17.95
N VAL A 11 29.02 13.00 -18.62
CA VAL A 11 27.61 13.20 -18.24
C VAL A 11 26.78 11.98 -18.65
N MET A 12 26.91 11.52 -19.89
CA MET A 12 26.19 10.33 -20.40
C MET A 12 26.52 9.04 -19.61
N ARG A 13 27.78 8.87 -19.17
CA ARG A 13 28.19 7.68 -18.39
C ARG A 13 27.52 7.55 -17.02
N ARG A 14 26.88 8.59 -16.48
CA ARG A 14 26.14 8.52 -15.19
C ARG A 14 24.72 8.00 -15.32
N PHE A 15 24.19 7.89 -16.54
CA PHE A 15 22.79 7.55 -16.79
C PHE A 15 22.58 6.17 -17.41
N ASN A 16 23.64 5.42 -17.65
CA ASN A 16 23.51 4.00 -17.93
C ASN A 16 23.65 3.24 -16.60
N PRO A 17 22.55 2.87 -15.93
CA PRO A 17 22.66 2.09 -14.71
C PRO A 17 23.41 0.79 -15.01
N PRO A 18 24.30 0.34 -14.12
CA PRO A 18 24.95 -0.94 -14.31
C PRO A 18 23.88 -2.03 -14.44
N GLN A 19 24.00 -2.87 -15.46
CA GLN A 19 23.15 -4.04 -15.71
C GLN A 19 23.41 -5.17 -14.69
N ARG A 20 23.87 -4.82 -13.48
CA ARG A 20 24.13 -5.80 -12.42
C ARG A 20 22.79 -6.34 -11.94
N THR A 21 22.66 -7.66 -12.01
CA THR A 21 21.47 -8.40 -11.57
C THR A 21 21.52 -8.76 -10.08
N HIS A 22 22.72 -8.77 -9.48
CA HIS A 22 22.94 -9.12 -8.07
C HIS A 22 23.70 -8.01 -7.32
N CYS A 23 23.40 -7.88 -6.03
CA CYS A 23 24.13 -7.03 -5.10
C CYS A 23 25.38 -7.75 -4.55
N ASP A 24 26.17 -7.07 -3.72
CA ASP A 24 27.40 -7.63 -3.17
C ASP A 24 27.16 -8.73 -2.12
N CYS A 25 25.91 -8.92 -1.66
CA CYS A 25 25.51 -10.10 -0.87
C CYS A 25 25.36 -11.37 -1.72
N GLY A 26 25.27 -11.25 -3.05
CA GLY A 26 24.89 -12.33 -3.96
C GLY A 26 23.37 -12.45 -4.20
N ASP A 27 22.55 -11.66 -3.52
CA ASP A 27 21.10 -11.63 -3.73
C ASP A 27 20.72 -10.80 -4.97
N LEU A 28 19.59 -11.13 -5.60
CA LEU A 28 19.01 -10.33 -6.68
C LEU A 28 18.74 -8.89 -6.23
N VAL A 29 19.10 -7.93 -7.07
CA VAL A 29 18.87 -6.51 -6.78
C VAL A 29 17.37 -6.21 -6.73
N GLY A 30 16.94 -5.46 -5.72
CA GLY A 30 15.59 -4.92 -5.70
C GLY A 30 15.51 -3.62 -6.50
N ARG A 31 14.30 -3.26 -6.93
CA ARG A 31 14.00 -2.06 -7.69
C ARG A 31 12.90 -1.28 -6.99
N TRP A 32 13.14 0.01 -6.72
CA TRP A 32 12.19 0.86 -6.01
C TRP A 32 12.16 2.26 -6.60
N THR A 33 11.14 3.02 -6.21
CA THR A 33 10.99 4.44 -6.51
C THR A 33 11.18 5.24 -5.23
N SER A 34 12.01 6.28 -5.26
CA SER A 34 12.13 7.20 -4.14
C SER A 34 11.03 8.24 -4.19
N TRP A 35 10.34 8.44 -3.06
CA TRP A 35 9.36 9.52 -2.85
C TRP A 35 9.85 10.54 -1.83
N LYS A 36 11.17 10.60 -1.58
CA LYS A 36 11.77 11.62 -0.72
C LYS A 36 11.77 12.96 -1.45
N THR A 37 11.59 14.05 -0.70
CA THR A 37 11.58 15.43 -1.21
C THR A 37 12.75 15.77 -2.15
N ARG A 38 13.93 15.20 -1.88
CA ARG A 38 15.15 15.41 -2.69
C ARG A 38 15.12 14.73 -4.06
N ASN A 39 14.50 13.55 -4.16
CA ASN A 39 14.52 12.69 -5.35
C ASN A 39 13.14 12.04 -5.60
N PRO A 40 12.04 12.80 -5.72
CA PRO A 40 10.72 12.22 -5.93
C PRO A 40 10.62 11.56 -7.31
N GLY A 41 9.88 10.46 -7.37
CA GLY A 41 9.66 9.69 -8.59
C GLY A 41 10.90 9.00 -9.18
N ARG A 42 12.08 9.14 -8.57
CA ARG A 42 13.33 8.66 -9.13
C ARG A 42 13.56 7.18 -8.81
N ARG A 43 13.70 6.34 -9.82
CA ARG A 43 13.94 4.89 -9.62
C ARG A 43 15.38 4.60 -9.25
N PHE A 44 15.56 3.64 -8.36
CA PHE A 44 16.86 3.10 -7.96
C PHE A 44 16.82 1.58 -7.88
N ILE A 45 18.00 0.97 -8.05
CA ILE A 45 18.26 -0.42 -7.71
C ILE A 45 19.18 -0.48 -6.49
N GLY A 46 19.08 -1.53 -5.70
CA GLY A 46 19.87 -1.66 -4.48
C GLY A 46 19.79 -3.04 -3.83
N CYS A 47 20.52 -3.20 -2.73
CA CYS A 47 20.44 -4.40 -1.90
C CYS A 47 18.99 -4.62 -1.42
N PRO A 48 18.40 -5.82 -1.58
CA PRO A 48 17.06 -6.11 -1.05
C PRO A 48 16.98 -5.92 0.47
N ASN A 49 18.11 -6.09 1.17
CA ASN A 49 18.22 -5.96 2.62
C ASN A 49 18.56 -4.53 3.08
N TYR A 50 18.44 -3.50 2.23
CA TYR A 50 18.90 -2.13 2.53
C TYR A 50 18.27 -1.47 3.78
N ARG A 51 17.17 -2.03 4.31
CA ARG A 51 16.48 -1.56 5.52
C ARG A 51 17.04 -2.17 6.80
N ASP A 52 17.76 -3.29 6.71
CA ASP A 52 18.39 -3.97 7.84
C ASP A 52 19.88 -3.64 7.83
N SER A 53 20.32 -2.79 8.77
CA SER A 53 21.70 -2.33 8.83
C SER A 53 22.72 -3.45 9.03
N SER A 54 22.31 -4.59 9.59
CA SER A 54 23.19 -5.75 9.82
C SER A 54 23.43 -6.58 8.55
N LYS A 55 22.53 -6.48 7.55
CA LYS A 55 22.56 -7.27 6.32
C LYS A 55 22.79 -6.44 5.06
N ASP A 56 22.67 -5.12 5.16
CA ASP A 56 22.80 -4.21 4.03
C ASP A 56 24.25 -4.07 3.55
N CYS A 57 24.56 -4.63 2.37
CA CYS A 57 25.86 -4.45 1.72
C CYS A 57 26.07 -3.05 1.08
N LYS A 58 25.10 -2.15 1.20
CA LYS A 58 25.15 -0.76 0.68
C LYS A 58 25.17 -0.66 -0.84
N PHE A 59 24.95 -1.76 -1.56
CA PHE A 59 24.78 -1.74 -3.01
C PHE A 59 23.60 -0.81 -3.38
N PHE A 60 23.87 0.22 -4.20
CA PHE A 60 22.88 1.22 -4.57
C PHE A 60 23.24 1.93 -5.88
N TYR A 61 22.29 2.06 -6.80
CA TYR A 61 22.42 2.86 -8.03
C TYR A 61 21.11 3.55 -8.43
N TRP A 62 21.22 4.79 -8.90
CA TRP A 62 20.11 5.47 -9.57
C TRP A 62 19.91 4.94 -10.98
N VAL A 63 18.66 4.62 -11.34
CA VAL A 63 18.26 4.20 -12.68
C VAL A 63 17.95 5.42 -13.54
N ASP A 64 17.14 6.33 -13.01
CA ASP A 64 16.73 7.53 -13.73
C ASP A 64 17.68 8.71 -13.46
N PRO A 65 17.78 9.68 -14.38
CA PRO A 65 18.41 10.97 -14.10
C PRO A 65 17.67 11.72 -12.97
N PRO A 66 18.33 12.68 -12.30
CA PRO A 66 17.61 13.59 -11.41
C PRO A 66 16.66 14.48 -12.21
N LEU A 67 15.55 14.87 -11.60
CA LEU A 67 14.63 15.85 -12.18
C LEU A 67 15.34 17.20 -12.39
N PRO A 68 14.99 17.93 -13.46
CA PRO A 68 15.80 19.05 -13.92
C PRO A 68 15.74 20.28 -13.01
N ASN A 69 14.66 20.47 -12.23
CA ASN A 69 14.52 21.59 -11.30
C ASN A 69 13.60 21.25 -10.13
N GLN A 70 13.45 22.19 -9.19
CA GLN A 70 12.63 22.02 -8.00
C GLN A 70 11.12 21.99 -8.32
N TRP A 71 10.67 22.76 -9.31
CA TRP A 71 9.26 22.78 -9.72
C TRP A 71 8.73 21.39 -10.09
N TYR A 72 9.48 20.62 -10.89
CA TYR A 72 9.10 19.24 -11.22
C TYR A 72 9.07 18.32 -9.99
N LYS A 73 9.95 18.54 -9.00
CA LYS A 73 9.98 17.74 -7.78
C LYS A 73 8.74 18.01 -6.93
N ASP A 74 8.40 19.27 -6.75
CA ASP A 74 7.25 19.70 -5.95
C ASP A 74 5.95 19.23 -6.60
N LEU A 75 5.82 19.38 -7.92
CA LEU A 75 4.67 18.88 -8.67
C LEU A 75 4.49 17.36 -8.49
N LEU A 76 5.55 16.57 -8.65
CA LEU A 76 5.46 15.11 -8.49
C LEU A 76 5.13 14.68 -7.07
N LEU A 77 5.62 15.39 -6.05
CA LEU A 77 5.26 15.14 -4.66
C LEU A 77 3.81 15.50 -4.38
N GLN A 78 3.33 16.64 -4.88
CA GLN A 78 1.94 17.06 -4.74
C GLN A 78 1.01 16.02 -5.36
N LEU A 79 1.30 15.54 -6.58
CA LEU A 79 0.53 14.49 -7.24
C LEU A 79 0.58 13.16 -6.48
N HIS A 80 1.76 12.75 -6.00
CA HIS A 80 1.90 11.52 -5.22
C HIS A 80 1.13 11.57 -3.90
N ASN A 81 1.18 12.70 -3.21
CA ASN A 81 0.48 12.89 -1.94
C ASN A 81 -1.03 13.07 -2.14
N GLY A 82 -1.44 13.77 -3.21
CA GLY A 82 -2.84 13.96 -3.59
C GLY A 82 -3.52 12.65 -3.99
N TRP A 83 -2.80 11.74 -4.68
CA TRP A 83 -3.28 10.38 -4.91
C TRP A 83 -3.60 9.65 -3.60
N ASN A 84 -2.78 9.83 -2.55
CA ASN A 84 -3.03 9.20 -1.25
C ASN A 84 -4.18 9.86 -0.47
N GLY A 85 -4.60 11.08 -0.83
CA GLY A 85 -5.68 11.83 -0.18
C GLY A 85 -7.04 11.61 -0.83
N ASP A 86 -7.12 11.75 -2.15
CA ASP A 86 -8.41 11.78 -2.87
C ASP A 86 -8.97 10.37 -3.15
N VAL A 87 -8.11 9.35 -3.28
CA VAL A 87 -8.53 7.98 -3.63
C VAL A 87 -8.93 7.17 -2.38
N VAL A 88 -8.41 7.52 -1.20
CA VAL A 88 -8.79 6.85 0.06
C VAL A 88 -10.21 7.24 0.48
N GLU A 89 -10.58 8.51 0.32
CA GLU A 89 -11.94 8.98 0.61
C GLU A 89 -12.99 8.35 -0.34
N GLN A 90 -12.64 8.16 -1.62
CA GLN A 90 -13.52 7.48 -2.59
C GLN A 90 -13.64 5.97 -2.38
N MET A 91 -12.61 5.29 -1.87
CA MET A 91 -12.66 3.85 -1.64
C MET A 91 -13.41 3.47 -0.35
N GLU A 92 -13.40 4.33 0.68
CA GLU A 92 -14.21 4.10 1.90
C GLU A 92 -15.71 4.25 1.64
N GLU A 93 -16.12 5.17 0.75
CA GLU A 93 -17.52 5.32 0.34
C GLU A 93 -18.00 4.15 -0.54
N ALA A 94 -17.14 3.62 -1.42
CA ALA A 94 -17.46 2.51 -2.32
C ALA A 94 -17.59 1.14 -1.61
N VAL A 95 -16.94 0.92 -0.46
CA VAL A 95 -17.08 -0.34 0.30
C VAL A 95 -18.48 -0.48 0.92
N VAL A 96 -19.15 0.64 1.21
CA VAL A 96 -20.51 0.64 1.77
C VAL A 96 -21.56 0.25 0.72
N GLU A 97 -21.33 0.56 -0.56
CA GLU A 97 -22.28 0.26 -1.64
C GLU A 97 -22.16 -1.19 -2.18
N VAL A 98 -20.99 -1.83 -2.05
CA VAL A 98 -20.71 -3.15 -2.64
C VAL A 98 -20.93 -4.33 -1.67
N VAL A 99 -21.65 -4.14 -0.55
CA VAL A 99 -22.25 -5.28 0.16
C VAL A 99 -23.67 -5.48 -0.39
N PRO A 100 -23.87 -6.27 -1.46
CA PRO A 100 -25.21 -6.66 -1.84
C PRO A 100 -25.81 -7.42 -0.66
N ALA A 101 -26.99 -6.95 -0.25
CA ALA A 101 -27.88 -7.56 0.71
C ALA A 101 -27.81 -9.09 0.57
N GLN A 102 -27.25 -9.75 1.58
CA GLN A 102 -27.34 -11.19 1.69
C GLN A 102 -28.83 -11.55 1.71
N VAL A 103 -29.20 -12.40 0.75
CA VAL A 103 -30.47 -13.09 0.60
C VAL A 103 -31.12 -13.36 1.96
N GLN A 104 -32.18 -12.63 2.29
CA GLN A 104 -33.08 -13.02 3.38
C GLN A 104 -34.00 -14.12 2.84
N GLY A 105 -33.50 -15.35 2.95
CA GLY A 105 -34.38 -16.52 2.96
C GLY A 105 -35.36 -16.38 4.11
N ALA A 106 -36.63 -16.64 3.83
CA ALA A 106 -37.67 -16.79 4.83
C ALA A 106 -37.26 -17.89 5.83
N GLY A 107 -36.81 -17.47 7.00
CA GLY A 107 -36.46 -18.34 8.11
C GLY A 107 -36.49 -17.51 9.39
N GLY A 108 -37.63 -17.52 10.08
CA GLY A 108 -37.81 -16.79 11.33
C GLY A 108 -36.85 -17.28 12.40
N VAL A 109 -36.07 -16.36 12.98
CA VAL A 109 -35.22 -16.64 14.15
C VAL A 109 -35.83 -15.91 15.34
N VAL A 110 -36.55 -16.65 16.17
CA VAL A 110 -36.98 -16.14 17.49
C VAL A 110 -35.77 -16.11 18.43
N PRO A 111 -35.50 -14.98 19.11
CA PRO A 111 -34.35 -14.87 20.00
C PRO A 111 -34.47 -15.81 21.22
N ARG A 112 -33.37 -16.53 21.49
CA ARG A 112 -33.22 -17.65 22.44
C ARG A 112 -33.46 -17.33 23.93
N TRP A 113 -33.84 -16.11 24.28
CA TRP A 113 -34.08 -15.68 25.67
C TRP A 113 -35.56 -15.47 26.00
N SER A 114 -36.46 -15.52 25.01
CA SER A 114 -37.91 -15.38 25.24
C SER A 114 -38.58 -16.67 25.75
N MET A 115 -37.94 -17.83 25.62
CA MET A 115 -38.53 -19.13 25.99
C MET A 115 -38.41 -19.51 27.49
N PHE A 116 -37.71 -18.73 28.31
CA PHE A 116 -37.52 -19.09 29.74
C PHE A 116 -38.62 -18.59 30.68
N TRP A 117 -39.46 -17.64 30.27
CA TRP A 117 -40.58 -17.14 31.09
C TRP A 117 -41.96 -17.70 30.70
N PHE A 118 -42.10 -18.32 29.52
CA PHE A 118 -43.36 -18.91 29.08
C PHE A 118 -43.62 -20.33 29.59
N ILE A 119 -42.59 -21.09 29.99
CA ILE A 119 -42.77 -22.50 30.39
C ILE A 119 -43.08 -22.68 31.90
N LEU A 120 -42.71 -21.73 32.77
CA LEU A 120 -43.07 -21.80 34.20
C LEU A 120 -44.36 -21.02 34.56
N GLY A 121 -44.77 -20.05 33.73
CA GLY A 121 -45.99 -19.27 33.95
C GLY A 121 -47.29 -19.93 33.48
N LEU A 122 -47.23 -20.85 32.51
CA LEU A 122 -48.42 -21.51 31.96
C LEU A 122 -48.85 -22.78 32.72
N CYS A 123 -47.98 -23.37 33.54
CA CYS A 123 -48.34 -24.57 34.34
C CYS A 123 -48.85 -24.24 35.75
N PHE A 124 -48.44 -23.13 36.39
CA PHE A 124 -48.99 -22.71 37.69
C PHE A 124 -50.35 -21.98 37.58
N GLY A 125 -50.66 -21.37 36.43
CA GLY A 125 -51.92 -20.64 36.21
C GLY A 125 -53.11 -21.51 35.82
N LEU A 126 -52.88 -22.73 35.32
CA LEU A 126 -53.96 -23.67 34.93
C LEU A 126 -54.32 -24.69 36.02
N TYR A 127 -53.52 -24.81 37.09
CA TYR A 127 -53.81 -25.73 38.21
C TYR A 127 -54.66 -25.11 39.34
N PHE A 128 -55.00 -23.81 39.27
CA PHE A 128 -55.75 -23.10 40.32
C PHE A 128 -57.07 -22.45 39.85
N LYS A 129 -57.58 -22.80 38.66
CA LYS A 129 -58.83 -22.23 38.12
C LYS A 129 -59.95 -23.23 37.80
N ILE A 130 -59.77 -24.54 37.96
CA ILE A 130 -60.86 -25.54 37.86
C ILE A 130 -60.48 -26.77 38.73
N MET A 131 -61.17 -27.27 39.77
CA MET A 131 -62.51 -27.03 40.34
C MET A 131 -63.61 -26.80 39.32
#